data_AF-A0A1M4UGU6-F1
#
_entry.id   AF-A0A1M4UGU6-F1
#
_cell.length_a   1.000
_cell.length_b   1.000
_cell.length_c   1.000
_cell.angle_alpha   90.00
_cell.angle_beta   90.00
_cell.angle_gamma   90.00
#
_symmetry.space_group_name_H-M   'P 1'
#
loop_
_entity.id
_entity.type
_entity.pdbx_description
1 polymer ?
#
loop_
_entity_poly.entity_id
_entity_poly.type
_entity_poly.pdbx_seq_one_letter_code
_entity_poly.pdbx_strand_id
1 'polypeptide(L)'
;MKLPLNSLYHLFFLLFSLGYNHLCSAQTFDHGEVINGPGFGYGAVKAFDADRDGDLDILSFPYLYFNDGHGRKEKIIVIGDSKKEYEDFSIEDIDGDKDKDIVVLYKNGDIAVFLNDTKGFNKKEQKKEVTYRPSEYANLYLYDANADGICDIIISGLRGVPVAYIGAAN
;
A
#
# COMPACT_ATOMS: atom_id res chain seq x y z
N MET A 1 -45.41 20.17 56.89
CA MET A 1 -46.37 20.88 56.01
C MET A 1 -46.88 19.86 55.00
N LYS A 2 -48.17 19.48 55.13
CA LYS A 2 -49.05 18.60 54.29
C LYS A 2 -48.57 17.19 53.83
N LEU A 3 -49.30 16.17 54.30
CA LEU A 3 -49.42 14.75 53.87
C LEU A 3 -50.38 14.63 52.62
N PRO A 4 -50.72 13.47 51.98
CA PRO A 4 -50.48 12.03 52.33
C PRO A 4 -50.22 11.02 51.16
N LEU A 5 -50.15 9.74 51.56
CA LEU A 5 -50.18 8.43 50.87
C LEU A 5 -51.00 8.30 49.56
N ASN A 6 -50.56 7.39 48.65
CA ASN A 6 -51.33 6.19 48.28
C ASN A 6 -50.48 5.09 47.61
N SER A 7 -50.78 3.86 48.01
CA SER A 7 -50.15 2.58 47.68
C SER A 7 -50.86 1.89 46.50
N LEU A 8 -50.13 1.14 45.64
CA LEU A 8 -50.25 -0.31 45.40
C LEU A 8 -49.87 -0.81 43.98
N TYR A 9 -49.32 -2.04 43.97
CA TYR A 9 -49.15 -3.06 42.91
C TYR A 9 -47.84 -3.12 42.09
N HIS A 10 -47.12 -4.23 42.30
CA HIS A 10 -46.04 -4.76 41.47
C HIS A 10 -46.57 -5.30 40.13
N LEU A 11 -45.84 -5.06 39.05
CA LEU A 11 -45.86 -5.94 37.88
C LEU A 11 -44.46 -6.00 37.26
N PHE A 12 -43.84 -7.17 37.40
CA PHE A 12 -42.52 -7.51 36.84
C PHE A 12 -42.75 -7.92 35.38
N PHE A 13 -42.26 -7.14 34.41
CA PHE A 13 -42.20 -7.56 33.02
C PHE A 13 -40.76 -7.94 32.65
N LEU A 14 -40.50 -9.25 32.66
CA LEU A 14 -39.38 -9.84 31.93
C LEU A 14 -39.73 -9.81 30.44
N LEU A 15 -39.25 -8.80 29.73
CA LEU A 15 -39.26 -8.80 28.26
C LEU A 15 -37.99 -9.51 27.79
N PHE A 16 -38.14 -10.82 27.55
CA PHE A 16 -37.20 -11.59 26.75
C PHE A 16 -37.40 -11.18 25.29
N SER A 17 -36.68 -10.15 24.82
CA SER A 17 -36.60 -9.87 23.39
C SER A 17 -35.42 -10.66 22.80
N LEU A 18 -35.71 -11.87 22.32
CA LEU A 18 -34.90 -12.52 21.30
C LEU A 18 -35.02 -11.69 20.02
N GLY A 19 -34.22 -10.64 19.93
CA GLY A 19 -34.06 -9.81 18.75
C GLY A 19 -32.72 -10.11 18.11
N TYR A 20 -32.64 -11.16 17.29
CA TYR A 20 -31.60 -11.27 16.26
C TYR A 20 -31.85 -10.19 15.22
N ASN A 21 -31.48 -8.95 15.55
CA ASN A 21 -31.38 -7.89 14.58
C ASN A 21 -30.06 -8.08 13.84
N HIS A 22 -30.04 -8.96 12.84
CA HIS A 22 -29.11 -8.81 11.73
C HIS A 22 -29.56 -7.59 10.90
N LEU A 23 -29.45 -6.41 11.51
CA LEU A 23 -29.45 -5.15 10.79
C LEU A 23 -28.14 -5.11 10.02
N CYS A 24 -28.16 -5.64 8.81
CA CYS A 24 -27.13 -5.35 7.83
C CYS A 24 -27.28 -3.86 7.46
N SER A 25 -26.72 -2.97 8.28
CA SER A 25 -26.55 -1.59 7.85
C SER A 25 -25.45 -1.58 6.80
N ALA A 26 -25.73 -0.98 5.65
CA ALA A 26 -24.67 -0.60 4.73
C ALA A 26 -23.71 0.34 5.47
N GLN A 27 -22.42 0.23 5.19
CA GLN A 27 -21.46 1.20 5.71
C GLN A 27 -21.72 2.57 5.10
N THR A 28 -21.53 3.61 5.89
CA THR A 28 -21.48 4.99 5.39
C THR A 28 -20.05 5.33 4.99
N PHE A 29 -19.90 6.16 3.97
CA PHE A 29 -18.61 6.71 3.57
C PHE A 29 -18.61 8.20 3.86
N ASP A 30 -17.55 8.69 4.48
CA ASP A 30 -17.28 10.12 4.56
C ASP A 30 -16.88 10.68 3.18
N HIS A 31 -16.68 11.98 3.09
CA HIS A 31 -16.18 12.61 1.87
C HIS A 31 -14.79 12.09 1.52
N GLY A 32 -14.57 11.76 0.23
CA GLY A 32 -13.27 11.31 -0.25
C GLY A 32 -12.23 12.44 -0.26
N GLU A 33 -10.99 12.09 0.08
CA GLU A 33 -9.83 12.99 0.00
C GLU A 33 -8.99 12.69 -1.25
N VAL A 34 -8.42 13.73 -1.84
CA VAL A 34 -7.48 13.58 -2.96
C VAL A 34 -6.10 13.20 -2.40
N ILE A 35 -5.65 11.99 -2.73
CA ILE A 35 -4.38 11.42 -2.24
C ILE A 35 -3.26 11.42 -3.29
N ASN A 36 -3.45 12.12 -4.41
CA ASN A 36 -2.48 12.24 -5.49
C ASN A 36 -2.38 13.70 -6.00
N GLY A 37 -1.24 14.07 -6.59
CA GLY A 37 -1.04 15.36 -7.27
C GLY A 37 -1.43 15.34 -8.75
N PRO A 38 -1.32 16.48 -9.47
CA PRO A 38 -1.43 16.49 -10.92
C PRO A 38 -0.32 15.61 -11.55
N GLY A 39 -0.70 14.67 -12.42
CA GLY A 39 0.23 13.71 -13.03
C GLY A 39 -0.45 12.78 -14.04
N PHE A 40 0.34 11.89 -14.66
CA PHE A 40 -0.20 10.88 -15.58
C PHE A 40 -1.03 9.86 -14.78
N GLY A 41 -2.36 10.02 -14.81
CA GLY A 41 -3.34 9.26 -14.04
C GLY A 41 -3.53 7.79 -14.45
N TYR A 42 -2.50 7.14 -14.95
CA TYR A 42 -2.45 5.69 -15.10
C TYR A 42 -1.58 5.18 -13.96
N GLY A 43 -2.18 4.70 -12.88
CA GLY A 43 -1.36 4.16 -11.81
C GLY A 43 -2.08 3.15 -10.97
N ALA A 44 -1.52 1.95 -10.93
CA ALA A 44 -1.80 1.03 -9.86
C ALA A 44 -1.67 1.77 -8.52
N VAL A 45 -2.50 1.39 -7.56
CA VAL A 45 -2.38 1.82 -6.18
C VAL A 45 -2.02 0.59 -5.37
N LYS A 46 -1.02 0.70 -4.50
CA LYS A 46 -0.65 -0.37 -3.57
C LYS A 46 -0.73 0.14 -2.14
N ALA A 47 -1.13 -0.74 -1.24
CA ALA A 47 -1.19 -0.45 0.19
C ALA A 47 -0.18 -1.30 0.95
N PHE A 48 0.57 -0.69 1.86
CA PHE A 48 1.55 -1.33 2.73
C PHE A 48 1.87 -0.41 3.91
N ASP A 49 2.34 -0.95 5.02
CA ASP A 49 2.81 -0.17 6.17
C ASP A 49 4.21 0.37 5.87
N ALA A 50 4.31 1.67 5.54
CA ALA A 50 5.52 2.26 4.98
C ALA A 50 6.42 2.88 6.05
N ASP A 51 5.85 3.36 7.17
CA ASP A 51 6.62 3.89 8.30
C ASP A 51 6.58 3.03 9.57
N ARG A 52 5.97 1.85 9.51
CA ARG A 52 6.00 0.79 10.54
C ARG A 52 5.23 1.17 11.79
N ASP A 53 4.18 1.96 11.64
CA ASP A 53 3.28 2.32 12.72
C ASP A 53 2.12 1.31 12.89
N GLY A 54 2.00 0.35 11.96
CA GLY A 54 0.98 -0.69 11.95
C GLY A 54 -0.24 -0.35 11.11
N ASP A 55 -0.31 0.86 10.55
CA ASP A 55 -1.37 1.31 9.67
C ASP A 55 -0.94 1.19 8.20
N LEU A 56 -1.89 0.86 7.31
CA LEU A 56 -1.57 0.76 5.88
C LEU A 56 -1.55 2.14 5.23
N ASP A 57 -0.43 2.44 4.58
CA ASP A 57 -0.22 3.60 3.73
C ASP A 57 -0.54 3.30 2.28
N ILE A 58 -0.55 4.33 1.43
CA ILE A 58 -0.95 4.22 0.04
C ILE A 58 0.15 4.77 -0.89
N LEU A 59 0.73 3.88 -1.70
CA LEU A 59 1.58 4.27 -2.83
C LEU A 59 0.73 4.44 -4.09
N SER A 60 0.65 5.68 -4.54
CA SER A 60 0.16 6.08 -5.85
C SER A 60 1.30 6.80 -6.58
N PHE A 61 2.23 6.00 -7.13
CA PHE A 61 3.53 6.47 -7.59
C PHE A 61 3.43 7.72 -8.51
N PRO A 62 4.26 8.75 -8.28
CA PRO A 62 5.41 8.81 -7.36
C PRO A 62 5.06 9.24 -5.93
N TYR A 63 3.79 9.37 -5.58
CA TYR A 63 3.36 9.88 -4.27
C TYR A 63 3.09 8.72 -3.30
N LEU A 64 3.69 8.81 -2.12
CA LEU A 64 3.37 7.95 -0.98
C LEU A 64 2.58 8.78 0.04
N TYR A 65 1.37 8.32 0.30
CA TYR A 65 0.42 8.91 1.24
C TYR A 65 0.44 8.10 2.52
N PHE A 66 0.65 8.78 3.65
CA PHE A 66 0.63 8.17 4.97
C PHE A 66 -0.70 8.41 5.67
N ASN A 67 -1.22 7.34 6.27
CA ASN A 67 -2.51 7.29 6.95
C ASN A 67 -2.34 7.42 8.47
N ASP A 68 -3.23 8.18 9.13
CA ASP A 68 -3.21 8.34 10.60
C ASP A 68 -3.88 7.19 11.38
N GLY A 69 -4.04 6.02 10.75
CA GLY A 69 -4.81 4.88 11.26
C GLY A 69 -6.33 5.03 11.26
N HIS A 70 -6.85 6.22 10.96
CA HIS A 70 -8.28 6.53 10.97
C HIS A 70 -8.82 6.87 9.58
N GLY A 71 -8.04 6.56 8.54
CA GLY A 71 -8.40 6.83 7.15
C GLY A 71 -8.21 8.28 6.75
N ARG A 72 -7.45 9.09 7.52
CA ARG A 72 -7.15 10.48 7.19
C ARG A 72 -5.68 10.66 6.84
N LYS A 73 -5.42 11.73 6.10
CA LYS A 73 -4.08 12.07 5.67
C LYS A 73 -3.26 12.60 6.82
N GLU A 74 -2.16 11.91 7.12
CA GLU A 74 -1.11 12.48 7.95
C GLU A 74 -0.14 13.31 7.10
N LYS A 75 0.51 12.67 6.13
CA LYS A 75 1.58 13.28 5.31
C LYS A 75 1.63 12.67 3.90
N ILE A 76 2.21 13.40 2.95
CA ILE A 76 2.50 12.91 1.60
C ILE A 76 3.96 13.20 1.27
N ILE A 77 4.67 12.21 0.76
CA ILE A 77 6.02 12.37 0.23
C ILE A 77 6.09 11.96 -1.24
N VAL A 78 7.16 12.37 -1.92
CA VAL A 78 7.46 11.99 -3.29
C VAL A 78 8.61 10.99 -3.27
N ILE A 79 8.36 9.75 -3.68
CA ILE A 79 9.35 8.67 -3.74
C ILE A 79 10.19 8.78 -5.02
N GLY A 80 9.55 9.01 -6.16
CA GLY A 80 10.20 8.97 -7.48
C GLY A 80 10.23 10.29 -8.24
N ASP A 81 10.78 10.25 -9.45
CA ASP A 81 10.81 11.41 -10.34
C ASP A 81 9.44 11.56 -11.03
N SER A 82 8.70 12.61 -10.67
CA SER A 82 7.39 12.91 -11.25
C SER A 82 7.43 13.28 -12.74
N LYS A 83 8.62 13.49 -13.31
CA LYS A 83 8.80 13.76 -14.74
C LYS A 83 9.04 12.49 -15.57
N LYS A 84 9.27 11.34 -14.92
CA LYS A 84 9.46 10.06 -15.60
C LYS A 84 8.18 9.25 -15.60
N GLU A 85 7.80 8.73 -16.76
CA GLU A 85 6.72 7.74 -16.86
C GLU A 85 7.23 6.37 -16.42
N TYR A 86 6.41 5.68 -15.63
CA TYR A 86 6.67 4.29 -15.23
C TYR A 86 5.79 3.31 -16.00
N GLU A 87 6.26 2.06 -16.10
CA GLU A 87 5.50 0.90 -16.59
C GLU A 87 4.77 0.22 -15.44
N ASP A 88 5.51 -0.12 -14.38
CA ASP A 88 5.00 -0.81 -13.20
C ASP A 88 5.88 -0.54 -11.98
N PHE A 89 5.36 -0.84 -10.80
CA PHE A 89 6.11 -0.84 -9.56
C PHE A 89 5.68 -2.00 -8.65
N SER A 90 6.61 -2.49 -7.85
CA SER A 90 6.37 -3.55 -6.86
C SER A 90 6.89 -3.15 -5.48
N ILE A 91 6.31 -3.79 -4.46
CA ILE A 91 6.60 -3.54 -3.05
C ILE A 91 6.93 -4.87 -2.40
N GLU A 92 8.17 -5.03 -1.96
CA GLU A 92 8.67 -6.23 -1.28
C GLU A 92 9.98 -5.91 -0.54
N ASP A 93 10.37 -6.74 0.41
CA ASP A 93 11.70 -6.68 1.03
C ASP A 93 12.75 -7.14 0.01
N ILE A 94 13.46 -6.19 -0.63
CA ILE A 94 14.37 -6.50 -1.74
C ILE A 94 15.80 -6.75 -1.26
N ASP A 95 16.17 -6.28 -0.07
CA ASP A 95 17.53 -6.41 0.47
C ASP A 95 17.65 -7.33 1.69
N GLY A 96 16.52 -7.90 2.14
CA GLY A 96 16.45 -8.93 3.17
C GLY A 96 16.42 -8.38 4.60
N ASP A 97 16.15 -7.08 4.79
CA ASP A 97 16.16 -6.42 6.09
C ASP A 97 14.79 -6.45 6.82
N LYS A 98 13.77 -7.01 6.16
CA LYS A 98 12.35 -7.16 6.57
C LYS A 98 11.52 -5.89 6.50
N ASP A 99 12.05 -4.82 5.93
CA ASP A 99 11.29 -3.64 5.61
C ASP A 99 10.80 -3.71 4.16
N LYS A 100 9.59 -3.19 3.90
CA LYS A 100 9.04 -3.18 2.54
C LYS A 100 9.67 -2.05 1.74
N ASP A 101 10.34 -2.41 0.65
CA ASP A 101 10.96 -1.49 -0.31
C ASP A 101 10.07 -1.24 -1.51
N ILE A 102 10.42 -0.25 -2.34
CA ILE A 102 9.71 0.04 -3.59
C ILE A 102 10.66 -0.15 -4.77
N VAL A 103 10.25 -0.94 -5.75
CA VAL A 103 10.96 -1.12 -7.02
C VAL A 103 10.11 -0.61 -8.15
N VAL A 104 10.68 0.21 -9.03
CA VAL A 104 9.98 0.87 -10.13
C VAL A 104 10.65 0.54 -11.45
N LEU A 105 9.87 0.08 -12.42
CA LEU A 105 10.28 -0.07 -13.81
C LEU A 105 9.80 1.15 -14.60
N TYR A 106 10.73 1.92 -15.15
CA TYR A 106 10.40 3.07 -15.99
C TYR A 106 10.18 2.68 -17.45
N LYS A 107 9.44 3.50 -18.20
CA LYS A 107 9.19 3.28 -19.65
C LYS A 107 10.46 3.25 -20.50
N ASN A 108 11.53 3.89 -20.05
CA ASN A 108 12.83 3.85 -20.72
C ASN A 108 13.64 2.58 -20.40
N GLY A 109 13.12 1.70 -19.53
CA GLY A 109 13.75 0.46 -19.09
C GLY A 109 14.63 0.59 -17.85
N ASP A 110 14.77 1.79 -17.28
CA ASP A 110 15.47 1.97 -16.01
C ASP A 110 14.72 1.26 -14.88
N ILE A 111 15.47 0.66 -13.95
CA ILE A 111 14.94 0.26 -12.65
C ILE A 111 15.46 1.22 -11.58
N ALA A 112 14.56 1.75 -10.75
CA ALA A 112 14.93 2.37 -9.49
C ALA A 112 14.45 1.52 -8.32
N VAL A 113 15.31 1.40 -7.31
CA VAL A 113 14.98 0.76 -6.02
C VAL A 113 14.98 1.86 -4.97
N PHE A 114 13.97 1.87 -4.10
CA PHE A 114 13.88 2.78 -2.97
C PHE A 114 13.83 1.91 -1.71
N LEU A 115 14.97 1.81 -1.05
CA LEU A 115 15.13 1.02 0.17
C LEU A 115 14.52 1.77 1.35
N ASN A 116 13.73 1.09 2.16
CA ASN A 116 13.07 1.64 3.32
C ASN A 116 13.86 1.31 4.58
N ASP A 117 14.43 2.32 5.24
CA ASP A 117 15.07 2.14 6.54
C ASP A 117 14.39 3.00 7.62
N THR A 118 14.89 2.94 8.85
CA THR A 118 14.38 3.74 9.98
C THR A 118 14.43 5.27 9.76
N LYS A 119 15.09 5.75 8.71
CA LYS A 119 15.17 7.17 8.31
C LYS A 119 14.28 7.47 7.09
N GLY A 120 13.58 6.46 6.56
CA GLY A 120 12.70 6.53 5.41
C GLY A 120 13.31 5.96 4.14
N PHE A 121 12.79 6.39 3.00
CA PHE A 121 13.13 5.82 1.69
C PHE A 121 14.40 6.44 1.09
N ASN A 122 15.34 5.59 0.68
CA ASN A 122 16.58 5.96 0.03
C ASN A 122 16.67 5.35 -1.38
N LYS A 123 16.79 6.21 -2.40
CA LYS A 123 16.97 5.74 -3.79
C LYS A 123 18.33 5.07 -3.97
N LYS A 124 18.33 3.85 -4.52
CA LYS A 124 19.50 3.14 -5.06
C LYS A 124 19.36 3.01 -6.56
N GLU A 125 20.45 3.30 -7.25
CA GLU A 125 20.55 3.06 -8.69
C GLU A 125 21.07 1.65 -8.92
N GLN A 126 20.38 0.90 -9.79
CA GLN A 126 20.82 -0.42 -10.22
C GLN A 126 22.11 -0.27 -11.03
N LYS A 127 23.21 -0.84 -10.52
CA LYS A 127 24.53 -0.76 -11.17
C LYS A 127 24.62 -1.66 -12.40
N LYS A 128 23.77 -2.70 -12.47
CA LYS A 128 23.80 -3.67 -13.56
C LYS A 128 22.72 -3.32 -14.57
N GLU A 129 23.10 -3.37 -15.84
CA GLU A 129 22.16 -3.10 -16.91
C GLU A 129 21.09 -4.19 -16.94
N VAL A 130 19.84 -3.76 -16.83
CA VAL A 130 18.66 -4.61 -16.99
C VAL A 130 18.38 -4.65 -18.48
N THR A 131 18.59 -5.81 -19.09
CA THR A 131 18.33 -6.07 -20.52
C THR A 131 16.83 -6.17 -20.85
N TYR A 132 16.03 -5.23 -20.36
CA TYR A 132 14.64 -5.07 -20.76
C TYR A 132 14.58 -4.06 -21.91
N ARG A 133 13.89 -4.43 -22.99
CA ARG A 133 13.56 -3.50 -24.05
C ARG A 133 12.20 -2.90 -23.75
N PRO A 134 12.08 -1.55 -23.69
CA PRO A 134 10.79 -0.89 -23.60
C PRO A 134 9.76 -1.53 -24.53
N SER A 135 8.70 -2.05 -23.94
CA SER A 135 7.52 -2.57 -24.61
C SER A 135 6.32 -1.72 -24.22
N GLU A 136 5.19 -1.85 -24.93
CA GLU A 136 4.00 -1.01 -24.66
C GLU A 136 3.49 -1.14 -23.22
N TYR A 137 3.66 -2.31 -22.59
CA TYR A 137 3.28 -2.61 -21.21
C TYR A 137 4.19 -3.71 -20.65
N ALA A 138 4.66 -3.55 -19.42
CA ALA A 138 5.34 -4.62 -18.68
C ALA A 138 4.85 -4.73 -17.24
N ASN A 139 4.93 -5.95 -16.71
CA ASN A 139 4.75 -6.21 -15.27
C ASN A 139 6.11 -6.47 -14.62
N LEU A 140 6.22 -6.03 -13.37
CA LEU A 140 7.38 -6.21 -12.50
C LEU A 140 6.99 -7.09 -11.32
N TYR A 141 7.70 -8.20 -11.15
CA TYR A 141 7.53 -9.10 -10.01
C TYR A 141 8.81 -9.16 -9.19
N LEU A 142 8.63 -9.27 -7.87
CA LEU A 142 9.70 -9.47 -6.90
C LEU A 142 9.44 -10.79 -6.17
N TYR A 143 10.43 -11.68 -6.15
CA TYR A 143 10.33 -12.97 -5.48
C TYR A 143 11.72 -13.56 -5.26
N ASP A 144 11.98 -14.13 -4.10
CA ASP A 144 13.20 -14.90 -3.82
C ASP A 144 13.10 -16.29 -4.48
N ALA A 145 13.59 -16.42 -5.72
CA ALA A 145 13.44 -17.65 -6.49
C ALA A 145 14.50 -18.71 -6.16
N ASN A 146 15.60 -18.30 -5.55
CA ASN A 146 16.73 -19.18 -5.23
C ASN A 146 16.83 -19.52 -3.73
N ALA A 147 15.95 -18.96 -2.90
CA ALA A 147 15.88 -19.12 -1.45
C ALA A 147 17.10 -18.57 -0.69
N ASP A 148 17.71 -17.48 -1.16
CA ASP A 148 18.84 -16.82 -0.50
C ASP A 148 18.44 -15.67 0.43
N GLY A 149 17.15 -15.37 0.54
CA GLY A 149 16.61 -14.31 1.37
C GLY A 149 16.65 -12.92 0.72
N ILE A 150 16.99 -12.82 -0.56
CA ILE A 150 17.04 -11.58 -1.34
C ILE A 150 16.11 -11.72 -2.54
N CYS A 151 15.25 -10.73 -2.79
CA CYS A 151 14.33 -10.84 -3.91
C CYS A 151 15.05 -10.73 -5.26
N ASP A 152 14.66 -11.61 -6.18
CA ASP A 152 14.95 -11.50 -7.59
C ASP A 152 13.94 -10.57 -8.29
N ILE A 153 14.34 -10.02 -9.43
CA ILE A 153 13.49 -9.20 -10.27
C ILE A 153 13.06 -9.98 -11.51
N ILE A 154 11.76 -10.06 -11.78
CA ILE A 154 11.22 -10.64 -13.01
C ILE A 154 10.43 -9.58 -13.77
N ILE A 155 10.79 -9.38 -15.04
CA ILE A 155 10.08 -8.46 -15.93
C ILE A 155 9.38 -9.26 -17.02
N SER A 156 8.08 -9.05 -17.17
CA SER A 156 7.28 -9.65 -18.24
C SER A 156 6.62 -8.57 -19.09
N GLY A 157 7.23 -8.28 -20.24
CA GLY A 157 6.67 -7.36 -21.23
C GLY A 157 5.59 -7.99 -22.11
N LEU A 158 4.68 -7.18 -22.66
CA LEU A 158 3.62 -7.61 -23.57
C LEU A 158 4.15 -8.32 -24.82
N ARG A 159 5.29 -7.84 -25.35
CA ARG A 159 5.95 -8.35 -26.55
C ARG A 159 7.39 -8.72 -26.21
N GLY A 160 7.58 -9.75 -25.39
CA GLY A 160 8.91 -10.22 -25.00
C GLY A 160 8.87 -11.55 -24.27
N VAL A 161 10.03 -12.19 -24.17
CA VAL A 161 10.23 -13.31 -23.24
C VAL A 161 10.44 -12.71 -21.85
N PRO A 162 9.77 -13.21 -20.80
CA PRO A 162 10.06 -12.77 -19.45
C PRO A 162 11.55 -12.94 -19.12
N VAL A 163 12.14 -11.93 -18.48
CA VAL A 163 13.55 -11.95 -18.07
C VAL A 163 13.62 -11.90 -16.55
N ALA A 164 14.40 -12.81 -15.97
CA ALA A 164 14.69 -12.83 -14.54
C ALA A 164 16.11 -12.32 -14.29
N TYR A 165 16.26 -11.50 -13.26
CA TYR A 165 17.52 -10.94 -12.79
C TYR A 165 17.71 -11.38 -11.34
N ILE A 166 18.77 -12.12 -11.08
CA ILE A 166 19.06 -12.64 -9.75
C ILE A 166 19.54 -11.52 -8.84
N GLY A 167 18.88 -11.40 -7.68
CA GLY A 167 19.27 -10.54 -6.57
C GLY A 167 20.55 -11.06 -5.90
N ALA A 168 21.29 -10.16 -5.26
CA ALA A 168 22.44 -10.56 -4.46
C ALA A 168 22.74 -9.47 -3.43
N ALA A 169 23.27 -9.88 -2.28
CA ALA A 169 23.79 -8.96 -1.29
C ALA A 169 24.98 -8.20 -1.89
N ASN A 170 25.03 -6.89 -1.63
CA ASN A 170 26.19 -6.07 -1.96
C ASN A 170 27.36 -6.30 -1.01
#